data_AF-A0A5B7AZT1-F1
#
_entry.id   AF-A0A5B7AZT1-F1
#
_cell.length_a   1.000
_cell.length_b   1.000
_cell.length_c   1.000
_cell.angle_alpha   90.00
_cell.angle_beta   90.00
_cell.angle_gamma   90.00
#
_symmetry.space_group_name_H-M   'P 1'
#
loop_
_entity.id
_entity.type
_entity.pdbx_description
1 polymer ?
#
loop_
_entity_poly.entity_id
_entity_poly.type
_entity_poly.pdbx_seq_one_letter_code
_entity_poly.pdbx_strand_id
1 'polypeptide(L)'
;ISYGNKGNEELLYLYGFVIDNNPDDYLMVHYPMEAIQSVPFSESKVQLLEAQKAEMRCLLPRSLLDNGFFPACTPQKESSDKCNSSRGCTYSWSGQRKMPSYLNKLVFPEDFLTALRTIAMQEDELYQVSSLLEELVGSGGETQERQPSDTEVRAAVWEACGDSGALQLLVDLLNMKMMDLEEGSGTEDSDTELLEKTYRTEIPEEYTSSETNGSVRHQLSSKNRWSSIVYRRGQKQLTRLFLKEAEHALQLAFSEGN
;
A
#
# COMPACT_ATOMS: atom_id res chain seq x y z
N ILE A 1 -14.66 -23.74 -12.70
CA ILE A 1 -15.22 -22.38 -12.87
C ILE A 1 -14.20 -21.42 -12.26
N SER A 2 -13.84 -20.32 -12.93
CA SER A 2 -13.06 -19.25 -12.30
C SER A 2 -14.01 -18.28 -11.62
N TYR A 3 -13.68 -17.84 -10.41
CA TYR A 3 -14.45 -16.84 -9.66
C TYR A 3 -14.07 -15.39 -10.04
N GLY A 4 -13.16 -15.22 -11.00
CA GLY A 4 -12.53 -13.95 -11.33
C GLY A 4 -11.35 -13.65 -10.42
N ASN A 5 -10.69 -12.52 -10.68
CA ASN A 5 -9.52 -12.05 -9.96
C ASN A 5 -9.97 -11.46 -8.62
N LYS A 6 -9.93 -12.25 -7.55
CA LYS A 6 -10.48 -11.91 -6.22
C LYS A 6 -9.47 -12.19 -5.12
N GLY A 7 -9.21 -11.19 -4.29
CA GLY A 7 -8.36 -11.34 -3.11
C GLY A 7 -9.00 -12.21 -2.03
N ASN A 8 -8.19 -12.71 -1.10
CA ASN A 8 -8.68 -13.65 -0.08
C ASN A 8 -9.66 -13.01 0.91
N GLU A 9 -9.60 -11.70 1.12
CA GLU A 9 -10.59 -10.97 1.91
C GLU A 9 -12.00 -11.07 1.29
N GLU A 10 -12.12 -10.82 -0.01
CA GLU A 10 -13.39 -10.94 -0.74
C GLU A 10 -13.87 -12.41 -0.78
N LEU A 11 -12.97 -13.35 -1.10
CA LEU A 11 -13.29 -14.78 -1.14
C LEU A 11 -13.78 -15.29 0.21
N LEU A 12 -13.14 -14.90 1.31
CA LEU A 12 -13.51 -15.33 2.66
C LEU A 12 -14.85 -14.72 3.08
N TYR A 13 -15.05 -13.42 2.86
CA TYR A 13 -16.23 -12.70 3.34
C TYR A 13 -17.49 -13.03 2.52
N LEU A 14 -17.40 -13.10 1.19
CA LEU A 14 -18.56 -13.31 0.32
C LEU A 14 -18.81 -14.79 -0.04
N TYR A 15 -17.77 -15.62 -0.07
CA TYR A 15 -17.87 -17.01 -0.56
C TYR A 15 -17.46 -18.07 0.47
N GLY A 16 -16.93 -17.68 1.64
CA GLY A 16 -16.62 -18.60 2.74
C GLY A 16 -15.45 -19.55 2.47
N PHE A 17 -14.51 -19.17 1.59
CA PHE A 17 -13.28 -19.93 1.34
C PHE A 17 -12.10 -19.01 1.01
N VAL A 18 -10.90 -19.54 1.03
CA VAL A 18 -9.66 -18.84 0.63
C VAL A 18 -8.85 -19.71 -0.32
N ILE A 19 -7.94 -19.08 -1.05
CA ILE A 19 -6.96 -19.74 -1.91
C ILE A 19 -5.59 -19.55 -1.28
N ASP A 20 -4.89 -20.64 -0.96
CA ASP A 20 -3.51 -20.54 -0.48
C ASP A 20 -2.59 -20.04 -1.60
N ASN A 21 -1.70 -19.11 -1.29
CA ASN A 21 -0.87 -18.37 -2.25
C ASN A 21 -1.66 -17.72 -3.41
N ASN A 22 -2.83 -17.15 -3.12
CA ASN A 22 -3.66 -16.43 -4.09
C ASN A 22 -2.86 -15.30 -4.79
N PRO A 23 -2.73 -15.30 -6.13
CA PRO A 23 -2.02 -14.25 -6.87
C PRO A 23 -2.80 -12.91 -6.92
N ASP A 24 -4.13 -12.96 -6.79
CA ASP A 24 -5.01 -11.79 -6.83
C ASP A 24 -5.25 -11.19 -5.42
N ASP A 25 -4.51 -11.65 -4.40
CA ASP A 25 -4.60 -11.13 -3.04
C ASP A 25 -4.02 -9.71 -2.93
N TYR A 26 -4.52 -8.92 -2.00
CA TYR A 26 -4.15 -7.52 -1.86
C TYR A 26 -4.05 -7.08 -0.39
N LEU A 27 -3.29 -6.01 -0.16
CA LEU A 27 -3.17 -5.36 1.14
C LEU A 27 -3.86 -3.99 1.11
N MET A 28 -4.93 -3.79 1.88
CA MET A 28 -5.50 -2.46 2.09
C MET A 28 -4.65 -1.68 3.10
N VAL A 29 -4.15 -0.51 2.71
CA VAL A 29 -3.42 0.44 3.59
C VAL A 29 -4.21 1.74 3.63
N HIS A 30 -4.30 2.37 4.80
CA HIS A 30 -4.95 3.67 4.94
C HIS A 30 -4.26 4.51 6.01
N TYR A 31 -4.33 5.83 5.85
CA TYR A 31 -4.02 6.77 6.91
C TYR A 31 -5.33 7.14 7.63
N PRO A 32 -5.43 7.03 8.96
CA PRO A 32 -6.65 7.37 9.70
C PRO A 32 -6.98 8.87 9.59
N MET A 33 -8.22 9.21 9.22
CA MET A 33 -8.65 10.61 9.10
C MET A 33 -8.64 11.34 10.44
N GLU A 34 -8.84 10.61 11.54
CA GLU A 34 -8.81 11.11 12.90
C GLU A 34 -7.40 11.55 13.30
N ALA A 35 -6.37 10.89 12.76
CA ALA A 35 -4.97 11.23 13.05
C ALA A 35 -4.57 12.59 12.48
N ILE A 36 -5.14 13.01 11.33
CA ILE A 36 -4.73 14.26 10.67
C ILE A 36 -4.98 15.50 11.54
N GLN A 37 -6.00 15.48 12.40
CA GLN A 37 -6.34 16.58 13.30
C GLN A 37 -5.24 16.82 14.35
N SER A 38 -4.44 15.79 14.66
CA SER A 38 -3.32 15.87 15.60
C SER A 38 -1.98 16.27 14.96
N VAL A 39 -1.92 16.35 13.62
CA VAL A 39 -0.70 16.71 12.87
C VAL A 39 -0.50 18.24 12.90
N PRO A 40 0.74 18.74 13.03
CA PRO A 40 1.03 20.17 12.87
C PRO A 40 0.55 20.71 11.52
N PHE A 41 -0.01 21.92 11.53
CA PHE A 41 -0.57 22.62 10.36
C PHE A 41 -1.71 21.84 9.66
N SER A 42 -2.48 21.08 10.43
CA SER A 42 -3.58 20.22 9.94
C SER A 42 -4.59 20.95 9.06
N GLU A 43 -4.96 22.19 9.36
CA GLU A 43 -5.88 22.99 8.53
C GLU A 43 -5.34 23.20 7.10
N SER A 44 -4.09 23.67 6.97
CA SER A 44 -3.44 23.89 5.66
C SER A 44 -3.25 22.56 4.91
N LYS A 45 -2.89 21.49 5.61
CA LYS A 45 -2.75 20.14 5.02
C LYS A 45 -4.07 19.59 4.52
N VAL A 46 -5.17 19.77 5.26
CA VAL A 46 -6.52 19.38 4.83
C VAL A 46 -6.94 20.15 3.58
N GLN A 47 -6.72 21.47 3.52
CA GLN A 47 -7.03 22.27 2.34
C GLN A 47 -6.27 21.79 1.09
N LEU A 48 -4.99 21.43 1.23
CA LEU A 48 -4.19 20.87 0.13
C LEU A 48 -4.66 19.47 -0.29
N LEU A 49 -5.02 18.60 0.66
CA LEU A 49 -5.60 17.27 0.36
C LEU A 49 -6.94 17.37 -0.36
N GLU A 50 -7.80 18.33 0.03
CA GLU A 50 -9.07 18.61 -0.63
C GLU A 50 -8.85 19.12 -2.07
N ALA A 51 -7.91 20.05 -2.26
CA ALA A 51 -7.53 20.55 -3.60
C ALA A 51 -6.98 19.45 -4.52
N GLN A 52 -6.22 18.49 -3.95
CA GLN A 52 -5.67 17.33 -4.65
C GLN A 52 -6.68 16.19 -4.87
N LYS A 53 -7.87 16.26 -4.26
CA LYS A 53 -8.85 15.15 -4.16
C LYS A 53 -8.20 13.86 -3.64
N ALA A 54 -7.35 14.00 -2.62
CA ALA A 54 -6.48 12.95 -2.15
C ALA A 54 -7.25 11.74 -1.58
N GLU A 55 -6.88 10.53 -2.02
CA GLU A 55 -7.40 9.29 -1.44
C GLU A 55 -6.48 8.80 -0.32
N MET A 56 -7.00 8.79 0.91
CA MET A 56 -6.27 8.43 2.14
C MET A 56 -6.22 6.91 2.39
N ARG A 57 -6.62 6.11 1.39
CA ARG A 57 -6.63 4.65 1.40
C ARG A 57 -6.20 4.14 0.03
N CYS A 58 -5.36 3.11 0.00
CA CYS A 58 -5.04 2.37 -1.21
C CYS A 58 -5.25 0.87 -1.03
N LEU A 59 -5.40 0.18 -2.17
CA LEU A 59 -5.23 -1.26 -2.26
C LEU A 59 -3.88 -1.53 -2.92
N LEU A 60 -3.10 -2.44 -2.34
CA LEU A 60 -1.83 -2.90 -2.89
C LEU A 60 -1.96 -4.37 -3.32
N PRO A 61 -2.40 -4.65 -4.57
CA PRO A 61 -2.37 -5.98 -5.16
C PRO A 61 -0.99 -6.62 -5.12
N ARG A 62 -0.92 -7.91 -4.80
CA ARG A 62 0.31 -8.71 -4.77
C ARG A 62 1.14 -8.59 -6.05
N SER A 63 0.48 -8.49 -7.21
CA SER A 63 1.11 -8.34 -8.53
C SER A 63 1.93 -7.05 -8.72
N LEU A 64 1.80 -6.05 -7.84
CA LEU A 64 2.68 -4.88 -7.86
C LEU A 64 4.12 -5.26 -7.49
N LEU A 65 4.29 -6.24 -6.59
CA LEU A 65 5.60 -6.75 -6.14
C LEU A 65 6.41 -7.39 -7.28
N ASP A 66 5.75 -7.91 -8.32
CA ASP A 66 6.42 -8.52 -9.49
C ASP A 66 7.25 -7.49 -10.30
N ASN A 67 6.96 -6.19 -10.13
CA ASN A 67 7.67 -5.11 -10.82
C ASN A 67 8.65 -4.34 -9.91
N GLY A 68 8.62 -4.58 -8.60
CA GLY A 68 9.34 -3.84 -7.57
C GLY A 68 10.86 -4.07 -7.50
N PHE A 69 11.45 -3.74 -6.36
CA PHE A 69 12.87 -3.96 -6.08
C PHE A 69 13.19 -5.44 -5.84
N PHE A 70 12.26 -6.22 -5.26
CA PHE A 70 12.44 -7.62 -4.89
C PHE A 70 11.43 -8.57 -5.56
N PRO A 71 11.37 -8.64 -6.90
CA PRO A 71 10.44 -9.51 -7.60
C PRO A 71 10.70 -10.97 -7.26
N ALA A 72 9.62 -11.73 -7.02
CA ALA A 72 9.72 -13.18 -6.83
C ALA A 72 10.16 -13.84 -8.16
N CYS A 73 11.28 -14.58 -8.14
CA CYS A 73 11.91 -15.17 -9.32
C CYS A 73 10.97 -16.07 -10.13
N THR A 74 10.25 -15.48 -11.08
CA THR A 74 9.67 -16.15 -12.23
C THR A 74 10.64 -16.01 -13.41
N PRO A 75 10.90 -17.07 -14.19
CA PRO A 75 11.81 -16.96 -15.32
C PRO A 75 11.21 -15.99 -16.34
N GLN A 76 11.96 -14.94 -16.66
CA GLN A 76 11.55 -13.91 -17.62
C GLN A 76 11.08 -14.56 -18.92
N LYS A 77 9.80 -14.40 -19.24
CA LYS A 77 9.45 -14.17 -20.63
C LYS A 77 9.96 -12.78 -20.95
N GLU A 78 10.94 -12.70 -21.84
CA GLU A 78 11.26 -11.48 -22.57
C GLU A 78 10.09 -11.14 -23.52
N SER A 79 8.94 -10.77 -22.96
CA SER A 79 7.97 -9.97 -23.70
C SER A 79 8.58 -8.59 -23.83
N SER A 80 9.11 -8.30 -25.03
CA SER A 80 9.55 -6.98 -25.45
C SER A 80 8.37 -6.01 -25.66
N ASP A 81 7.38 -6.08 -24.77
CA ASP A 81 6.40 -5.02 -24.61
C ASP A 81 7.13 -3.83 -24.02
N LYS A 82 7.23 -2.79 -24.84
CA LYS A 82 7.57 -1.45 -24.38
C LYS A 82 6.48 -1.06 -23.39
N CYS A 83 6.72 -1.34 -22.10
CA CYS A 83 5.92 -0.77 -21.04
C CYS A 83 5.84 0.74 -21.30
N ASN A 84 4.63 1.30 -21.25
CA ASN A 84 4.37 2.68 -21.62
C ASN A 84 4.92 3.63 -20.53
N SER A 85 6.24 3.67 -20.39
CA SER A 85 7.01 4.55 -19.49
C SER A 85 6.96 6.02 -19.91
N SER A 86 6.02 6.41 -20.78
CA SER A 86 5.46 7.76 -20.85
C SER A 86 4.54 8.04 -19.64
N ARG A 87 5.04 7.75 -18.45
CA ARG A 87 4.59 8.23 -17.14
C ARG A 87 5.78 8.74 -16.32
N GLY A 88 6.82 9.26 -17.00
CA GLY A 88 7.66 10.27 -16.38
C GLY A 88 6.77 11.49 -16.15
N CYS A 89 6.15 11.58 -14.96
CA CYS A 89 5.31 12.72 -14.66
C CYS A 89 6.24 13.91 -14.41
N THR A 90 6.19 14.89 -15.31
CA THR A 90 7.14 16.01 -15.36
C THR A 90 6.82 17.03 -14.27
N TYR A 91 6.92 16.60 -13.00
CA TYR A 91 6.54 17.41 -11.84
C TYR A 91 7.54 18.53 -11.51
N SER A 92 8.77 18.52 -12.05
CA SER A 92 9.70 19.62 -11.81
C SER A 92 9.52 20.74 -12.83
N TRP A 93 8.96 21.85 -12.36
CA TRP A 93 8.77 23.09 -13.11
C TRP A 93 9.95 24.06 -12.93
N SER A 94 10.53 24.08 -11.72
CA SER A 94 11.67 24.93 -11.37
C SER A 94 13.01 24.34 -11.87
N GLY A 95 13.06 23.03 -12.10
CA GLY A 95 14.28 22.28 -12.39
C GLY A 95 15.21 22.11 -11.17
N GLN A 96 14.77 22.44 -9.95
CA GLN A 96 15.58 22.36 -8.74
C GLN A 96 15.65 20.92 -8.20
N ARG A 97 14.50 20.23 -8.08
CA ARG A 97 14.44 18.83 -7.63
C ARG A 97 14.68 17.87 -8.80
N LYS A 98 15.69 17.00 -8.65
CA LYS A 98 16.01 15.97 -9.64
C LYS A 98 15.06 14.77 -9.51
N MET A 99 14.52 14.32 -10.63
CA MET A 99 13.71 13.09 -10.73
C MET A 99 14.42 11.89 -10.06
N PRO A 100 13.81 11.24 -9.04
CA PRO A 100 14.41 10.09 -8.37
C PRO A 100 14.59 8.90 -9.32
N SER A 101 15.72 8.21 -9.19
CA SER A 101 16.08 7.10 -10.09
C SER A 101 15.19 5.86 -9.92
N TYR A 102 14.55 5.74 -8.76
CA TYR A 102 13.77 4.57 -8.33
C TYR A 102 12.29 4.62 -8.72
N LEU A 103 11.78 5.71 -9.29
CA LEU A 103 10.35 5.85 -9.62
C LEU A 103 9.81 4.76 -10.55
N ASN A 104 10.65 4.23 -11.45
CA ASN A 104 10.27 3.13 -12.34
C ASN A 104 10.17 1.76 -11.64
N LYS A 105 10.56 1.69 -10.36
CA LYS A 105 10.54 0.51 -9.49
C LYS A 105 9.61 0.67 -8.28
N LEU A 106 9.02 1.84 -8.10
CA LEU A 106 8.14 2.12 -6.99
C LEU A 106 6.79 1.39 -7.16
N VAL A 107 6.46 0.52 -6.19
CA VAL A 107 5.26 -0.34 -6.24
C VAL A 107 4.00 0.30 -5.66
N PHE A 108 4.08 1.55 -5.19
CA PHE A 108 3.00 2.21 -4.47
C PHE A 108 2.22 3.17 -5.38
N PRO A 109 0.87 3.26 -5.24
CA PRO A 109 0.06 4.17 -6.03
C PRO A 109 0.43 5.65 -5.80
N GLU A 110 0.67 6.37 -6.89
CA GLU A 110 1.11 7.77 -6.85
C GLU A 110 0.07 8.71 -6.23
N ASP A 111 -1.23 8.43 -6.38
CA ASP A 111 -2.30 9.20 -5.73
C ASP A 111 -2.23 9.09 -4.19
N PHE A 112 -1.87 7.91 -3.67
CA PHE A 112 -1.72 7.68 -2.23
C PHE A 112 -0.41 8.27 -1.71
N LEU A 113 0.70 8.12 -2.44
CA LEU A 113 1.96 8.79 -2.08
C LEU A 113 1.81 10.31 -2.07
N THR A 114 1.11 10.89 -3.04
CA THR A 114 0.79 12.33 -3.07
C THR A 114 0.05 12.78 -1.80
N ALA A 115 -0.92 11.99 -1.33
CA ALA A 115 -1.60 12.25 -0.05
C ALA A 115 -0.61 12.19 1.13
N LEU A 116 0.23 11.15 1.20
CA LEU A 116 1.23 10.99 2.26
C LEU A 116 2.28 12.11 2.27
N ARG A 117 2.69 12.62 1.10
CA ARG A 117 3.56 13.81 0.96
C ARG A 117 2.93 15.01 1.63
N THR A 118 1.68 15.33 1.29
CA THR A 118 0.95 16.45 1.88
C THR A 118 0.80 16.33 3.41
N ILE A 119 0.61 15.12 3.94
CA ILE A 119 0.53 14.87 5.40
C ILE A 119 1.90 15.04 6.06
N ALA A 120 2.95 14.51 5.44
CA ALA A 120 4.31 14.49 5.99
C ALA A 120 5.03 15.85 5.96
N MET A 121 4.57 16.80 5.13
CA MET A 121 5.20 18.11 4.96
C MET A 121 5.49 18.84 6.27
N GLN A 122 6.67 19.44 6.37
CA GLN A 122 7.07 20.35 7.44
C GLN A 122 6.59 21.79 7.18
N GLU A 123 6.81 22.68 8.15
CA GLU A 123 6.37 24.08 8.10
C GLU A 123 7.01 24.85 6.93
N ASP A 124 8.33 24.69 6.74
CA ASP A 124 9.10 25.31 5.67
C ASP A 124 8.68 24.81 4.28
N GLU A 125 8.40 23.51 4.16
CA GLU A 125 7.87 22.91 2.92
C GLU A 125 6.46 23.45 2.59
N LEU A 126 5.59 23.62 3.59
CA LEU A 126 4.27 24.25 3.40
C LEU A 126 4.38 25.71 2.94
N TYR A 127 5.31 26.48 3.50
CA TYR A 127 5.60 27.83 3.02
C TYR A 127 6.14 27.83 1.58
N GLN A 128 6.99 26.86 1.21
CA GLN A 128 7.48 26.70 -0.16
C GLN A 128 6.35 26.37 -1.14
N VAL A 129 5.44 25.45 -0.80
CA VAL A 129 4.25 25.14 -1.62
C VAL A 129 3.39 26.39 -1.81
N SER A 130 3.17 27.16 -0.74
CA SER A 130 2.38 28.39 -0.80
C SER A 130 3.00 29.41 -1.75
N SER A 131 4.31 29.64 -1.63
CA SER A 131 5.09 30.52 -2.52
C SER A 131 5.04 30.08 -4.00
N LEU A 132 5.19 28.78 -4.27
CA LEU A 132 5.11 28.22 -5.63
C LEU A 132 3.72 28.40 -6.25
N LEU A 133 2.65 28.21 -5.47
CA LEU A 133 1.28 28.39 -5.95
C LEU A 133 0.93 29.88 -6.15
N GLU A 134 1.44 30.77 -5.28
CA GLU A 134 1.32 32.22 -5.47
C GLU A 134 2.00 32.70 -6.76
N GLU A 135 3.19 32.20 -7.10
CA GLU A 135 3.88 32.52 -8.36
C GLU A 135 3.07 32.07 -9.59
N LEU A 136 2.56 30.82 -9.56
CA LEU A 136 1.77 30.24 -10.65
C LEU A 136 0.44 30.97 -10.90
N VAL A 137 -0.22 31.45 -9.83
CA VAL A 137 -1.48 32.19 -9.93
C VAL A 137 -1.24 33.69 -10.24
N GLY A 138 -0.17 34.28 -9.69
CA GLY A 138 0.13 35.72 -9.80
C GLY A 138 0.74 36.18 -11.12
N SER A 139 1.23 35.26 -11.97
CA SER A 139 1.88 35.60 -13.25
C SER A 139 0.91 36.09 -14.34
N GLY A 140 -0.41 35.88 -14.17
CA GLY A 140 -1.46 36.32 -15.10
C GLY A 140 -2.05 37.68 -14.74
N GLY A 141 -1.67 38.74 -15.46
CA GLY A 141 -2.18 40.09 -15.21
C GLY A 141 -3.71 40.24 -15.36
N GLU A 142 -4.35 40.85 -14.36
CA GLU A 142 -5.69 41.44 -14.37
C GLU A 142 -6.83 40.63 -15.02
N THR A 143 -7.11 39.39 -14.57
CA THR A 143 -8.51 38.94 -14.39
C THR A 143 -8.64 37.67 -13.54
N GLN A 144 -9.42 37.79 -12.45
CA GLN A 144 -9.91 36.73 -11.55
C GLN A 144 -8.87 35.98 -10.68
N GLU A 145 -9.32 35.69 -9.46
CA GLU A 145 -8.68 34.82 -8.47
C GLU A 145 -8.69 33.36 -8.97
N ARG A 146 -7.82 33.05 -9.93
CA ARG A 146 -7.70 31.69 -10.47
C ARG A 146 -7.18 30.75 -9.38
N GLN A 147 -8.03 29.86 -8.90
CA GLN A 147 -7.61 28.76 -8.03
C GLN A 147 -6.63 27.84 -8.78
N PRO A 148 -5.58 27.33 -8.11
CA PRO A 148 -4.64 26.39 -8.71
C PRO A 148 -5.37 25.07 -9.03
N SER A 149 -5.00 24.44 -10.14
CA SER A 149 -5.51 23.13 -10.50
C SER A 149 -4.85 22.03 -9.66
N ASP A 150 -5.56 20.92 -9.47
CA ASP A 150 -5.06 19.69 -8.82
C ASP A 150 -3.62 19.35 -9.24
N THR A 151 -3.35 19.28 -10.55
CA THR A 151 -2.01 19.00 -11.09
C THR A 151 -0.95 20.04 -10.69
N GLU A 152 -1.30 21.33 -10.62
CA GLU A 152 -0.39 22.40 -10.15
C GLU A 152 -0.11 22.23 -8.65
N VAL A 153 -1.11 21.90 -7.83
CA VAL A 153 -0.94 21.63 -6.39
C VAL A 153 -0.10 20.38 -6.14
N ARG A 154 -0.32 19.28 -6.86
CA ARG A 154 0.49 18.06 -6.74
C ARG A 154 1.95 18.30 -7.11
N ALA A 155 2.20 19.07 -8.17
CA ALA A 155 3.56 19.40 -8.59
C ALA A 155 4.27 20.33 -7.58
N ALA A 156 3.57 21.32 -7.02
CA ALA A 156 4.14 22.19 -5.99
C ALA A 156 4.52 21.41 -4.72
N VAL A 157 3.66 20.50 -4.24
CA VAL A 157 3.97 19.60 -3.12
C VAL A 157 5.17 18.71 -3.42
N TRP A 158 5.22 18.09 -4.61
CA TRP A 158 6.36 17.27 -5.03
C TRP A 158 7.68 18.05 -5.05
N GLU A 159 7.69 19.25 -5.64
CA GLU A 159 8.90 20.08 -5.74
C GLU A 159 9.40 20.50 -4.35
N ALA A 160 8.49 20.83 -3.42
CA ALA A 160 8.82 21.19 -2.04
C ALA A 160 9.40 20.01 -1.24
N CYS A 161 8.61 18.95 -0.98
CA CYS A 161 8.98 17.89 -0.01
C CYS A 161 9.47 16.58 -0.62
N GLY A 162 9.23 16.32 -1.91
CA GLY A 162 9.66 15.09 -2.59
C GLY A 162 9.00 13.83 -2.03
N ASP A 163 9.81 12.85 -1.59
CA ASP A 163 9.37 11.48 -1.32
C ASP A 163 9.75 10.95 0.07
N SER A 164 10.89 11.33 0.66
CA SER A 164 11.38 10.73 1.93
C SER A 164 10.39 10.84 3.08
N GLY A 165 9.75 11.99 3.28
CA GLY A 165 8.73 12.15 4.33
C GLY A 165 7.51 11.23 4.14
N ALA A 166 7.05 11.07 2.89
CA ALA A 166 5.93 10.21 2.55
C ALA A 166 6.27 8.72 2.66
N LEU A 167 7.48 8.34 2.25
CA LEU A 167 7.98 6.97 2.35
C LEU A 167 8.26 6.57 3.80
N GLN A 168 8.74 7.47 4.65
CA GLN A 168 8.82 7.24 6.10
C GLN A 168 7.42 7.01 6.69
N LEU A 169 6.46 7.87 6.36
CA LEU A 169 5.08 7.72 6.82
C LEU A 169 4.44 6.40 6.34
N LEU A 170 4.76 5.96 5.11
CA LEU A 170 4.32 4.67 4.56
C LEU A 170 4.94 3.48 5.32
N VAL A 171 6.24 3.54 5.65
CA VAL A 171 6.92 2.55 6.48
C VAL A 171 6.27 2.47 7.86
N ASP A 172 5.95 3.61 8.47
CA ASP A 172 5.29 3.67 9.79
C ASP A 172 3.87 3.07 9.74
N LEU A 173 3.08 3.36 8.70
CA LEU A 173 1.76 2.76 8.47
C LEU A 173 1.83 1.24 8.27
N LEU A 174 2.83 0.75 7.54
CA LEU A 174 3.02 -0.69 7.29
C LEU A 174 3.51 -1.43 8.55
N ASN A 175 4.37 -0.80 9.36
CA ASN A 175 4.78 -1.31 10.67
C ASN A 175 3.61 -1.36 11.65
N MET A 176 2.80 -0.31 11.74
CA MET A 176 1.58 -0.29 12.55
C MET A 176 0.62 -1.40 12.10
N LYS A 177 0.38 -1.54 10.79
CA LYS A 177 -0.45 -2.63 10.27
C LYS A 177 0.11 -4.02 10.60
N MET A 178 1.43 -4.22 10.58
CA MET A 178 2.03 -5.50 10.99
C MET A 178 1.75 -5.78 12.47
N MET A 179 1.97 -4.78 13.34
CA MET A 179 1.69 -4.88 14.77
C MET A 179 0.22 -5.26 15.03
N ASP A 180 -0.73 -4.59 14.37
CA ASP A 180 -2.17 -4.89 14.48
C ASP A 180 -2.52 -6.31 13.99
N LEU A 181 -1.83 -6.80 12.95
CA LEU A 181 -2.03 -8.16 12.42
C LEU A 181 -1.47 -9.25 13.35
N GLU A 182 -0.38 -8.96 14.05
CA GLU A 182 0.24 -9.89 15.00
C GLU A 182 -0.39 -9.83 16.39
N GLU A 183 -1.02 -8.70 16.77
CA GLU A 183 -1.73 -8.53 18.04
C GLU A 183 -2.79 -9.62 18.24
N GLY A 184 -2.67 -10.38 19.33
CA GLY A 184 -3.56 -11.50 19.66
C GLY A 184 -3.56 -12.69 18.70
N SER A 185 -2.82 -12.63 17.57
CA SER A 185 -2.86 -13.65 16.52
C SER A 185 -1.52 -14.38 16.29
N GLY A 186 -0.39 -13.79 16.73
CA GLY A 186 0.97 -14.34 16.61
C GLY A 186 1.67 -13.97 15.31
N THR A 187 2.85 -14.52 15.04
CA THR A 187 3.67 -14.18 13.86
C THR A 187 3.28 -14.95 12.59
N GLU A 188 3.83 -14.55 11.42
CA GLU A 188 3.74 -15.32 10.16
C GLU A 188 4.24 -16.77 10.32
N ASP A 189 5.33 -16.97 11.08
CA ASP A 189 5.89 -18.29 11.38
C ASP A 189 4.94 -19.11 12.29
N SER A 190 4.33 -18.45 13.28
CA SER A 190 3.34 -19.07 14.17
C SER A 190 2.14 -19.61 13.39
N ASP A 191 1.68 -18.87 12.37
CA ASP A 191 0.62 -19.32 11.47
C ASP A 191 1.04 -20.49 10.57
N THR A 192 2.28 -20.47 10.11
CA THR A 192 2.85 -21.55 9.31
C THR A 192 2.90 -22.86 10.12
N GLU A 193 3.38 -22.81 11.36
CA GLU A 193 3.32 -23.95 12.28
C GLU A 193 1.88 -24.45 12.52
N LEU A 194 0.91 -23.55 12.66
CA LEU A 194 -0.50 -23.91 12.90
C LEU A 194 -1.13 -24.61 11.69
N LEU A 195 -0.77 -24.20 10.47
CA LEU A 195 -1.20 -24.88 9.24
C LEU A 195 -0.55 -26.26 9.14
N GLU A 196 0.75 -26.39 9.39
CA GLU A 196 1.42 -27.71 9.42
C GLU A 196 0.78 -28.67 10.42
N LYS A 197 0.48 -28.20 11.65
CA LYS A 197 -0.20 -29.00 12.68
C LYS A 197 -1.59 -29.45 12.23
N THR A 198 -2.29 -28.60 11.47
CA THR A 198 -3.62 -28.92 10.91
C THR A 198 -3.51 -30.00 9.81
N TYR A 199 -2.58 -29.86 8.86
CA TYR A 199 -2.31 -30.89 7.84
C TYR A 199 -1.96 -32.26 8.44
N ARG A 200 -1.16 -32.29 9.52
CA ARG A 200 -0.84 -33.55 10.23
C ARG A 200 -2.04 -34.19 10.94
N THR A 201 -3.09 -33.42 11.23
CA THR A 201 -4.31 -33.90 11.91
C THR A 201 -5.38 -34.39 10.91
N GLU A 202 -5.30 -33.97 9.65
CA GLU A 202 -6.25 -34.36 8.59
C GLU A 202 -5.86 -35.64 7.83
N ILE A 203 -4.66 -36.19 8.07
CA ILE A 203 -4.27 -37.54 7.66
C ILE A 203 -4.86 -38.52 8.67
N PRO A 204 -5.87 -39.34 8.33
CA PRO A 204 -6.47 -40.24 9.31
C PRO A 204 -5.53 -41.42 9.56
N GLU A 205 -5.07 -41.58 10.80
CA GLU A 205 -4.84 -42.92 11.31
C GLU A 205 -6.18 -43.67 11.30
N GLU A 206 -6.15 -44.89 10.79
CA GLU A 206 -7.29 -45.60 10.23
C GLU A 206 -8.33 -46.02 11.30
N TYR A 207 -9.62 -45.96 10.94
CA TYR A 207 -10.81 -46.48 11.68
C TYR A 207 -11.19 -45.83 13.04
N THR A 208 -12.31 -45.09 13.05
CA THR A 208 -13.51 -45.52 13.81
C THR A 208 -14.80 -44.83 13.33
N SER A 209 -15.93 -45.49 13.57
CA SER A 209 -17.25 -45.18 13.01
C SER A 209 -18.12 -44.24 13.88
N SER A 210 -19.06 -43.57 13.21
CA SER A 210 -20.30 -42.99 13.77
C SER A 210 -20.21 -41.69 14.56
N GLU A 211 -20.53 -40.55 13.92
CA GLU A 211 -21.55 -39.59 14.39
C GLU A 211 -21.81 -38.49 13.34
N THR A 212 -22.89 -38.62 12.57
CA THR A 212 -23.11 -37.87 11.32
C THR A 212 -23.33 -36.37 11.50
N ASN A 213 -23.76 -35.91 12.68
CA ASN A 213 -24.02 -34.49 12.96
C ASN A 213 -22.88 -33.80 13.73
N GLY A 214 -22.16 -34.54 14.60
CA GLY A 214 -20.97 -34.03 15.30
C GLY A 214 -19.78 -33.87 14.36
N SER A 215 -19.54 -34.89 13.51
CA SER A 215 -18.44 -34.91 12.54
C SER A 215 -18.49 -33.73 11.56
N VAL A 216 -19.65 -33.46 10.95
CA VAL A 216 -19.82 -32.32 10.00
C VAL A 216 -19.54 -30.98 10.68
N ARG A 217 -19.98 -30.80 11.94
CA ARG A 217 -19.75 -29.55 12.69
C ARG A 217 -18.29 -29.37 13.08
N HIS A 218 -17.59 -30.47 13.40
CA HIS A 218 -16.15 -30.48 13.66
C HIS A 218 -15.34 -30.18 12.38
N GLN A 219 -15.72 -30.77 11.24
CA GLN A 219 -15.08 -30.58 9.95
C GLN A 219 -15.28 -29.16 9.38
N LEU A 220 -16.47 -28.58 9.53
CA LEU A 220 -16.72 -27.17 9.22
C LEU A 220 -15.91 -26.22 10.12
N SER A 221 -15.77 -26.57 11.41
CA SER A 221 -14.93 -25.81 12.35
C SER A 221 -13.44 -25.87 11.96
N SER A 222 -12.93 -27.05 11.56
CA SER A 222 -11.54 -27.16 11.07
C SER A 222 -11.33 -26.38 9.78
N LYS A 223 -12.25 -26.46 8.80
CA LYS A 223 -12.16 -25.71 7.55
C LYS A 223 -12.20 -24.20 7.77
N ASN A 224 -13.09 -23.70 8.61
CA ASN A 224 -13.17 -22.27 8.93
C ASN A 224 -11.89 -21.80 9.62
N ARG A 225 -11.41 -22.55 10.62
CA ARG A 225 -10.14 -22.28 11.30
C ARG A 225 -8.96 -22.26 10.33
N TRP A 226 -8.84 -23.25 9.45
CA TRP A 226 -7.81 -23.31 8.41
C TRP A 226 -7.88 -22.08 7.50
N SER A 227 -9.07 -21.71 7.04
CA SER A 227 -9.30 -20.58 6.14
C SER A 227 -8.90 -19.25 6.80
N SER A 228 -9.23 -19.05 8.08
CA SER A 228 -8.80 -17.89 8.86
C SER A 228 -7.29 -17.82 9.06
N ILE A 229 -6.60 -18.96 9.27
CA ILE A 229 -5.14 -18.99 9.43
C ILE A 229 -4.44 -18.70 8.09
N VAL A 230 -4.91 -19.28 6.97
CA VAL A 230 -4.38 -18.98 5.63
C VAL A 230 -4.55 -17.49 5.30
N TYR A 231 -5.74 -16.91 5.53
CA TYR A 231 -5.99 -15.48 5.30
C TYR A 231 -5.05 -14.58 6.10
N ARG A 232 -4.98 -14.75 7.43
CA ARG A 232 -4.16 -13.88 8.28
C ARG A 232 -2.66 -14.05 8.03
N ARG A 233 -2.19 -15.26 7.70
CA ARG A 233 -0.82 -15.50 7.21
C ARG A 233 -0.55 -14.73 5.93
N GLY A 234 -1.46 -14.78 4.96
CA GLY A 234 -1.36 -14.06 3.69
C GLY A 234 -1.26 -12.54 3.90
N GLN A 235 -2.10 -11.97 4.77
CA GLN A 235 -2.05 -10.54 5.09
C GLN A 235 -0.73 -10.12 5.76
N LYS A 236 -0.18 -10.92 6.69
CA LYS A 236 1.16 -10.67 7.27
C LYS A 236 2.25 -10.76 6.21
N GLN A 237 2.25 -11.83 5.41
CA GLN A 237 3.22 -12.02 4.33
C GLN A 237 3.22 -10.84 3.34
N LEU A 238 2.04 -10.37 2.91
CA LEU A 238 1.91 -9.19 2.05
C LEU A 238 2.42 -7.92 2.74
N THR A 239 2.06 -7.71 4.02
CA THR A 239 2.54 -6.55 4.79
C THR A 239 4.06 -6.52 4.87
N ARG A 240 4.70 -7.66 5.17
CA ARG A 240 6.16 -7.81 5.21
C ARG A 240 6.82 -7.55 3.86
N LEU A 241 6.22 -8.01 2.76
CA LEU A 241 6.75 -7.79 1.42
C LEU A 241 6.67 -6.31 1.00
N PHE A 242 5.53 -5.65 1.22
CA PHE A 242 5.38 -4.22 0.95
C PHE A 242 6.22 -3.35 1.89
N LEU A 243 6.36 -3.72 3.16
CA LEU A 243 7.26 -3.03 4.09
C LEU A 243 8.70 -3.01 3.57
N LYS A 244 9.20 -4.16 3.11
CA LYS A 244 10.54 -4.28 2.53
C LYS A 244 10.74 -3.41 1.28
N GLU A 245 9.72 -3.30 0.42
CA GLU A 245 9.74 -2.40 -0.74
C GLU A 245 9.76 -0.92 -0.31
N ALA A 246 8.99 -0.55 0.72
CA ALA A 246 8.93 0.81 1.26
C ALA A 246 10.24 1.23 1.95
N GLU A 247 10.82 0.35 2.78
CA GLU A 247 12.13 0.56 3.43
C GLU A 247 13.25 0.78 2.40
N HIS A 248 13.24 0.02 1.31
CA HIS A 248 14.24 0.17 0.24
C HIS A 248 14.02 1.46 -0.57
N ALA A 249 12.78 1.81 -0.91
CA ALA A 249 12.45 3.10 -1.53
C ALA A 249 12.93 4.28 -0.66
N LEU A 250 12.66 4.22 0.65
CA LEU A 250 13.06 5.24 1.61
C LEU A 250 14.58 5.41 1.70
N GLN A 251 15.34 4.31 1.70
CA GLN A 251 16.81 4.35 1.67
C GLN A 251 17.33 5.04 0.41
N LEU A 252 16.71 4.81 -0.75
CA LEU A 252 17.06 5.49 -2.00
C LEU A 252 16.65 6.96 -2.00
N ALA A 253 15.48 7.30 -1.45
CA ALA A 253 15.02 8.68 -1.28
C ALA A 253 16.03 9.50 -0.45
N PHE A 254 16.41 9.02 0.74
CA PHE A 254 17.45 9.64 1.56
C PHE A 254 18.82 9.73 0.85
N SER A 255 19.19 8.72 0.05
CA SER A 255 20.47 8.70 -0.68
C SER A 255 20.51 9.69 -1.86
N GLU A 256 19.36 9.97 -2.48
CA GLU A 256 19.21 10.89 -3.61
C GLU A 256 18.82 12.31 -3.19
N GLY A 257 18.52 12.55 -1.90
CA GLY A 257 18.01 13.82 -1.40
C GLY A 257 16.57 14.12 -1.86
N ASN A 258 15.75 13.06 -2.01
CA ASN A 258 14.35 13.16 -2.41
C ASN A 258 13.40 13.05 -1.23
#